data_AF-A0A9W4SFU6-F1
#
_entry.id   AF-A0A9W4SFU6-F1
#
_cell.length_a   1.000
_cell.length_b   1.000
_cell.length_c   1.000
_cell.angle_alpha   90.00
_cell.angle_beta   90.00
_cell.angle_gamma   90.00
#
_symmetry.space_group_name_H-M   'P 1'
#
loop_
_entity.id
_entity.type
_entity.pdbx_description
1 polymer ?
#
loop_
_entity_poly.entity_id
_entity_poly.type
_entity_poly.pdbx_seq_one_letter_code
_entity_poly.pdbx_strand_id
1 'polypeptide(L)'
;MNSIKGILDESKSVIAETCLIWAIKPERDHEKTDLLKFLIDRIDQPEKALKNALDHYKVGLRFDFKSIKTTKEVRSLTVHSNLYYWILKSFGPSSEITQLCFDDIVESRTWIDIKLQEIPQREVPVRLTTRAFNSICSIYLEFCNDKVPFKPSYLPYLQLVNQNEIIEPLFGVCLPMIFGLQLKGRFPFEITYDYKRPEVIVQNFKRKFNVMNDNQQSTYEKKSWYDLLKEYEKLILGNEFEFTERFKNNFEIFWKRKPFIDDDQINDEGDTDKTSNELLKSSVARQM
;
A
#
# COMPACT_ATOMS: atom_id res chain seq x y z
N MET A 1 4.35 -36.27 4.62
CA MET A 1 2.97 -36.29 5.15
C MET A 1 3.08 -36.57 6.64
N ASN A 2 2.91 -35.55 7.48
CA ASN A 2 2.92 -35.76 8.94
C ASN A 2 1.59 -36.43 9.34
N SER A 3 1.67 -37.52 10.10
CA SER A 3 0.50 -38.28 10.52
C SER A 3 -0.40 -37.45 11.44
N ILE A 4 -1.72 -37.74 11.45
CA ILE A 4 -2.73 -37.10 12.32
C ILE A 4 -2.31 -37.10 13.80
N LYS A 5 -1.47 -38.04 14.24
CA LYS A 5 -0.91 -38.07 15.60
C LYS A 5 0.00 -36.88 15.91
N GLY A 6 0.75 -36.34 14.95
CA GLY A 6 1.61 -35.18 15.15
C GLY A 6 0.83 -33.87 15.38
N ILE A 7 -0.38 -33.77 14.83
CA ILE A 7 -1.27 -32.60 14.98
C ILE A 7 -1.87 -32.54 16.39
N LEU A 8 -2.00 -33.66 17.10
CA LEU A 8 -2.61 -33.72 18.43
C LEU A 8 -1.73 -33.11 19.54
N ASP A 9 -0.42 -33.03 19.32
CA ASP A 9 0.54 -32.45 20.27
C ASP A 9 0.84 -30.96 19.99
N GLU A 10 0.34 -30.41 18.87
CA GLU A 10 0.49 -29.00 18.50
C GLU A 10 -0.50 -28.10 19.25
N SER A 11 -0.08 -26.87 19.55
CA SER A 11 -0.98 -25.91 20.20
C SER A 11 -2.14 -25.52 19.27
N LYS A 12 -3.29 -25.14 19.85
CA LYS A 12 -4.45 -24.67 19.10
C LYS A 12 -4.11 -23.49 18.16
N SER A 13 -3.20 -22.61 18.58
CA SER A 13 -2.75 -21.48 17.75
C SER A 13 -2.00 -21.99 16.51
N VAL A 14 -1.05 -22.91 16.67
CA VAL A 14 -0.26 -23.45 15.53
C VAL A 14 -1.15 -24.19 14.52
N ILE A 15 -2.14 -24.95 15.01
CA ILE A 15 -3.13 -25.61 14.16
C ILE A 15 -3.96 -24.55 13.41
N ALA A 16 -4.41 -23.50 14.10
CA ALA A 16 -5.20 -22.43 13.50
C ALA A 16 -4.39 -21.64 12.44
N GLU A 17 -3.12 -21.37 12.67
CA GLU A 17 -2.21 -20.75 11.68
C GLU A 17 -2.08 -21.61 10.42
N THR A 18 -1.91 -22.92 10.58
CA THR A 18 -1.87 -23.85 9.45
C THR A 18 -3.19 -23.82 8.68
N CYS A 19 -4.32 -23.92 9.39
CA CYS A 19 -5.64 -23.83 8.77
C CYS A 19 -5.88 -22.49 8.06
N LEU A 20 -5.34 -21.38 8.57
CA LEU A 20 -5.45 -20.06 7.97
C LEU A 20 -4.85 -20.04 6.56
N ILE A 21 -3.66 -20.63 6.37
CA ILE A 21 -3.04 -20.76 5.04
C ILE A 21 -4.02 -21.43 4.06
N TRP A 22 -4.59 -22.58 4.44
CA TRP A 22 -5.55 -23.29 3.58
C TRP A 22 -6.87 -22.55 3.39
N ALA A 23 -7.29 -21.77 4.39
CA ALA A 23 -8.53 -21.00 4.34
C ALA A 23 -8.45 -19.83 3.35
N ILE A 24 -7.25 -19.26 3.13
CA ILE A 24 -7.07 -18.09 2.24
C ILE A 24 -6.65 -18.45 0.82
N LYS A 25 -6.71 -19.73 0.45
CA LYS A 25 -6.39 -20.21 -0.89
C LYS A 25 -7.05 -19.38 -2.00
N PRO A 26 -6.37 -19.14 -3.14
CA PRO A 26 -6.90 -18.34 -4.24
C PRO A 26 -8.26 -18.81 -4.78
N GLU A 27 -8.53 -20.12 -4.71
CA GLU A 27 -9.78 -20.72 -5.20
C GLU A 27 -10.98 -20.52 -4.26
N ARG A 28 -10.78 -19.91 -3.09
CA ARG A 28 -11.86 -19.63 -2.12
C ARG A 28 -12.42 -18.23 -2.38
N ASP A 29 -13.74 -18.08 -2.36
CA ASP A 29 -14.43 -16.81 -2.67
C ASP A 29 -14.69 -15.91 -1.45
N HIS A 30 -14.56 -16.43 -0.23
CA HIS A 30 -14.76 -15.73 1.04
C HIS A 30 -16.04 -14.89 1.08
N GLU A 31 -17.14 -15.38 0.49
CA GLU A 31 -18.45 -14.71 0.59
C GLU A 31 -18.97 -14.65 2.03
N LYS A 32 -18.46 -15.53 2.89
CA LYS A 32 -18.64 -15.51 4.34
C LYS A 32 -17.29 -15.48 5.04
N THR A 33 -17.18 -14.65 6.08
CA THR A 33 -15.93 -14.42 6.81
C THR A 33 -15.87 -15.15 8.15
N ASP A 34 -16.89 -15.95 8.48
CA ASP A 34 -17.01 -16.69 9.75
C ASP A 34 -15.80 -17.60 10.03
N LEU A 35 -15.31 -18.30 9.00
CA LEU A 35 -14.15 -19.17 9.12
C LEU A 35 -12.88 -18.36 9.42
N LEU A 36 -12.65 -17.27 8.68
CA LEU A 36 -11.48 -16.40 8.90
C LEU A 36 -11.49 -15.82 10.31
N LYS A 37 -12.65 -15.33 10.73
CA LYS A 37 -12.88 -14.83 12.09
C LYS A 37 -12.60 -15.90 13.14
N PHE A 38 -13.18 -17.09 12.98
CA PHE A 38 -13.00 -18.21 13.90
C PHE A 38 -11.53 -18.60 14.08
N LEU A 39 -10.76 -18.60 12.99
CA LEU A 39 -9.33 -18.93 13.00
C LEU A 39 -8.52 -17.81 13.65
N ILE A 40 -8.72 -16.56 13.26
CA ILE A 40 -8.01 -15.40 13.82
C ILE A 40 -8.22 -15.29 15.35
N ASP A 41 -9.44 -15.53 15.84
CA ASP A 41 -9.75 -15.47 17.28
C ASP A 41 -9.00 -16.53 18.11
N ARG A 42 -8.38 -17.53 17.46
CA ARG A 42 -7.62 -18.63 18.10
C ARG A 42 -6.11 -18.53 17.91
N ILE A 43 -5.65 -17.51 17.20
CA ILE A 43 -4.24 -17.27 16.93
C ILE A 43 -3.71 -16.20 17.86
N ASP A 44 -2.58 -16.46 18.52
CA ASP A 44 -2.00 -15.53 19.50
C ASP A 44 -1.49 -14.23 18.85
N GLN A 45 -0.93 -14.33 17.64
CA GLN A 45 -0.42 -13.20 16.85
C GLN A 45 -1.09 -13.15 15.47
N PRO A 46 -2.35 -12.68 15.39
CA PRO A 46 -3.18 -12.86 14.19
C PRO A 46 -2.66 -12.11 12.96
N GLU A 47 -2.13 -10.90 13.12
CA GLU A 47 -1.56 -10.13 12.01
C GLU A 47 -0.30 -10.80 11.45
N LYS A 48 0.59 -11.30 12.33
CA LYS A 48 1.80 -12.04 11.92
C LYS A 48 1.44 -13.34 11.20
N ALA A 49 0.48 -14.09 11.72
CA ALA A 49 0.01 -15.32 11.09
C ALA A 49 -0.60 -15.05 9.71
N LEU A 50 -1.39 -13.98 9.59
CA LEU A 50 -1.99 -13.61 8.32
C LEU A 50 -0.93 -13.14 7.33
N LYS A 51 0.06 -12.35 7.77
CA LYS A 51 1.23 -12.00 6.96
C LYS A 51 1.93 -13.25 6.43
N ASN A 52 2.25 -14.21 7.30
CA ASN A 52 2.88 -15.47 6.90
C ASN A 52 2.02 -16.25 5.86
N ALA A 53 0.70 -16.23 6.04
CA ALA A 53 -0.21 -16.88 5.11
C ALA A 53 -0.25 -16.16 3.74
N LEU A 54 -0.28 -14.83 3.72
CA LEU A 54 -0.20 -14.03 2.51
C LEU A 54 1.14 -14.23 1.79
N ASP A 55 2.25 -14.27 2.54
CA ASP A 55 3.60 -14.55 2.04
C ASP A 55 3.70 -15.96 1.42
N HIS A 56 3.01 -16.96 2.01
CA HIS A 56 2.92 -18.31 1.44
C HIS A 56 2.35 -18.31 0.01
N TYR A 57 1.36 -17.46 -0.26
CA TYR A 57 0.81 -17.25 -1.60
C TYR A 57 1.55 -16.18 -2.40
N LYS A 58 2.62 -15.58 -1.84
CA LYS A 58 3.44 -14.53 -2.43
C LYS A 58 2.65 -13.24 -2.72
N VAL A 59 1.68 -12.88 -1.88
CA VAL A 59 0.91 -11.62 -2.04
C VAL A 59 1.87 -10.43 -1.94
N GLY A 60 1.70 -9.44 -2.83
CA GLY A 60 2.49 -8.22 -2.84
C GLY A 60 3.00 -7.82 -4.23
N LEU A 61 3.87 -6.81 -4.26
CA LEU A 61 4.60 -6.38 -5.46
C LEU A 61 5.61 -7.47 -5.85
N ARG A 62 5.55 -7.93 -7.10
CA ARG A 62 6.36 -9.06 -7.61
C ARG A 62 7.25 -8.69 -8.79
N PHE A 63 6.78 -7.83 -9.68
CA PHE A 63 7.51 -7.50 -10.90
C PHE A 63 8.06 -6.10 -10.85
N ASP A 64 9.30 -5.91 -11.29
CA ASP A 64 9.75 -4.55 -11.55
C ASP A 64 8.96 -3.91 -12.72
N PHE A 65 8.98 -2.57 -12.78
CA PHE A 65 8.24 -1.80 -13.77
C PHE A 65 8.71 -2.02 -15.22
N LYS A 66 9.90 -2.60 -15.46
CA LYS A 66 10.36 -2.95 -16.82
C LYS A 66 9.74 -4.29 -17.25
N SER A 67 9.67 -5.23 -16.32
CA SER A 67 9.10 -6.56 -16.50
C SER A 67 7.58 -6.51 -16.68
N ILE A 68 6.89 -5.55 -16.06
CA ILE A 68 5.43 -5.42 -16.19
C ILE A 68 5.00 -5.10 -17.63
N LYS A 69 5.78 -4.32 -18.38
CA LYS A 69 5.52 -3.99 -19.79
C LYS A 69 5.72 -5.17 -20.73
N THR A 70 6.72 -6.01 -20.47
CA THR A 70 7.13 -7.10 -21.37
C THR A 70 6.37 -8.40 -21.12
N THR A 71 5.77 -8.55 -19.94
CA THR A 71 5.04 -9.76 -19.56
C THR A 71 3.73 -9.89 -20.36
N LYS A 72 3.50 -11.08 -20.94
CA LYS A 72 2.31 -11.40 -21.74
C LYS A 72 1.10 -11.86 -20.91
N GLU A 73 1.31 -12.23 -19.64
CA GLU A 73 0.29 -12.84 -18.79
C GLU A 73 -0.44 -11.80 -17.93
N VAL A 74 -1.78 -11.83 -17.99
CA VAL A 74 -2.63 -10.98 -17.15
C VAL A 74 -2.51 -11.36 -15.69
N ARG A 75 -2.08 -10.41 -14.86
CA ARG A 75 -2.02 -10.61 -13.42
C ARG A 75 -3.35 -10.21 -12.76
N SER A 76 -4.08 -11.23 -12.33
CA SER A 76 -5.16 -11.06 -11.36
C SER A 76 -4.60 -10.91 -9.94
N LEU A 77 -5.44 -10.58 -8.97
CA LEU A 77 -5.08 -10.66 -7.55
C LEU A 77 -4.59 -12.07 -7.21
N THR A 78 -3.63 -12.13 -6.29
CA THR A 78 -3.01 -13.38 -5.85
C THR A 78 -3.98 -14.28 -5.09
N VAL A 79 -4.79 -13.69 -4.23
CA VAL A 79 -5.88 -14.34 -3.52
C VAL A 79 -7.17 -13.56 -3.74
N HIS A 80 -8.29 -14.09 -3.29
CA HIS A 80 -9.59 -13.53 -3.61
C HIS A 80 -9.81 -12.13 -3.01
N SER A 81 -10.40 -11.22 -3.79
CA SER A 81 -10.59 -9.80 -3.39
C SER A 81 -11.37 -9.61 -2.09
N ASN A 82 -12.29 -10.53 -1.76
CA ASN A 82 -13.06 -10.49 -0.51
C ASN A 82 -12.17 -10.67 0.72
N LEU A 83 -11.07 -11.42 0.60
CA LEU A 83 -10.08 -11.50 1.68
C LEU A 83 -9.41 -10.14 1.90
N TYR A 84 -8.98 -9.46 0.83
CA TYR A 84 -8.39 -8.12 0.93
C TYR A 84 -9.35 -7.11 1.55
N TYR A 85 -10.63 -7.16 1.15
CA TYR A 85 -11.68 -6.35 1.75
C TYR A 85 -11.82 -6.63 3.25
N TRP A 86 -11.91 -7.91 3.63
CA TRP A 86 -12.02 -8.30 5.03
C TRP A 86 -10.79 -7.87 5.85
N ILE A 87 -9.58 -7.97 5.28
CA ILE A 87 -8.33 -7.50 5.92
C ILE A 87 -8.41 -6.00 6.18
N LEU A 88 -8.74 -5.20 5.15
CA LEU A 88 -8.89 -3.75 5.28
C LEU A 88 -9.90 -3.37 6.37
N LYS A 89 -11.07 -4.03 6.40
CA LYS A 89 -12.11 -3.72 7.39
C LYS A 89 -11.76 -4.19 8.80
N SER A 90 -11.03 -5.29 8.94
CA SER A 90 -10.68 -5.88 10.25
C SER A 90 -9.47 -5.23 10.91
N PHE A 91 -8.41 -4.96 10.15
CA PHE A 91 -7.13 -4.47 10.67
C PHE A 91 -6.91 -2.97 10.44
N GLY A 92 -7.54 -2.40 9.41
CA GLY A 92 -7.50 -0.96 9.14
C GLY A 92 -6.37 -0.55 8.18
N PRO A 93 -6.45 0.70 7.66
CA PRO A 93 -5.65 1.15 6.53
C PRO A 93 -4.15 1.29 6.81
N SER A 94 -3.76 1.42 8.07
CA SER A 94 -2.36 1.56 8.49
C SER A 94 -1.68 0.24 8.88
N SER A 95 -2.40 -0.90 8.81
CA SER A 95 -1.82 -2.20 9.18
C SER A 95 -0.83 -2.69 8.12
N GLU A 96 0.20 -3.43 8.54
CA GLU A 96 1.24 -3.93 7.63
C GLU A 96 0.64 -4.90 6.59
N ILE A 97 -0.29 -5.74 7.03
CA ILE A 97 -0.99 -6.70 6.16
C ILE A 97 -1.95 -6.01 5.18
N THR A 98 -2.59 -4.90 5.54
CA THR A 98 -3.37 -4.10 4.59
C THR A 98 -2.43 -3.50 3.54
N GLN A 99 -1.27 -3.01 3.95
CA GLN A 99 -0.29 -2.48 3.01
C GLN A 99 0.24 -3.56 2.06
N LEU A 100 0.47 -4.78 2.54
CA LEU A 100 0.87 -5.93 1.72
C LEU A 100 -0.21 -6.31 0.70
N CYS A 101 -1.50 -6.26 1.08
CA CYS A 101 -2.59 -6.42 0.13
C CYS A 101 -2.61 -5.29 -0.90
N PHE A 102 -2.35 -4.05 -0.50
CA PHE A 102 -2.35 -2.91 -1.41
C PHE A 102 -1.22 -2.99 -2.44
N ASP A 103 -0.04 -3.48 -2.04
CA ASP A 103 1.07 -3.79 -2.94
C ASP A 103 0.60 -4.71 -4.11
N ASP A 104 -0.15 -5.76 -3.81
CA ASP A 104 -0.73 -6.69 -4.81
C ASP A 104 -1.77 -6.01 -5.71
N ILE A 105 -2.67 -5.23 -5.10
CA ILE A 105 -3.77 -4.55 -5.77
C ILE A 105 -3.25 -3.48 -6.75
N VAL A 106 -2.28 -2.66 -6.34
CA VAL A 106 -1.68 -1.61 -7.19
C VAL A 106 -1.02 -2.23 -8.41
N GLU A 107 -0.31 -3.35 -8.25
CA GLU A 107 0.31 -4.04 -9.39
C GLU A 107 -0.75 -4.56 -10.36
N SER A 108 -1.75 -5.30 -9.86
CA SER A 108 -2.83 -5.84 -10.70
C SER A 108 -3.60 -4.73 -11.41
N ARG A 109 -3.93 -3.64 -10.72
CA ARG A 109 -4.69 -2.52 -11.28
C ARG A 109 -3.90 -1.77 -12.35
N THR A 110 -2.61 -1.56 -12.13
CA THR A 110 -1.69 -0.97 -13.11
C THR A 110 -1.57 -1.86 -14.35
N TRP A 111 -1.41 -3.17 -14.14
CA TRP A 111 -1.26 -4.14 -15.23
C TRP A 111 -2.49 -4.16 -16.14
N ILE A 112 -3.70 -4.14 -15.54
CA ILE A 112 -4.96 -4.06 -16.29
C ILE A 112 -4.94 -2.87 -17.25
N ASP A 113 -4.57 -1.68 -16.76
CA ASP A 113 -4.54 -0.49 -17.59
C ASP A 113 -3.52 -0.60 -18.72
N ILE A 114 -2.28 -1.00 -18.43
CA ILE A 114 -1.23 -1.22 -19.45
C ILE A 114 -1.73 -2.13 -20.59
N LYS A 115 -2.54 -3.14 -20.26
CA LYS A 115 -2.98 -4.13 -21.25
C LYS A 115 -4.26 -3.75 -21.98
N LEU A 116 -5.06 -2.86 -21.41
CA LEU A 116 -6.10 -2.16 -22.15
C LEU A 116 -5.51 -1.15 -23.13
N GLN A 117 -4.36 -0.53 -22.81
CA GLN A 117 -3.66 0.37 -23.75
C GLN A 117 -3.17 -0.38 -25.01
N GLU A 118 -2.80 -1.66 -24.90
CA GLU A 118 -2.39 -2.48 -26.06
C GLU A 118 -3.54 -2.76 -27.04
N ILE A 119 -4.79 -2.82 -26.55
CA ILE A 119 -5.99 -3.09 -27.37
C ILE A 119 -7.13 -2.15 -26.93
N PRO A 120 -7.14 -0.89 -27.38
CA PRO A 120 -8.05 0.15 -26.87
C PRO A 120 -9.55 -0.14 -27.05
N GLN A 121 -9.93 -1.04 -27.96
CA GLN A 121 -11.33 -1.39 -28.22
C GLN A 121 -11.92 -2.37 -27.19
N ARG A 122 -11.10 -2.90 -26.28
CA ARG A 122 -11.56 -3.85 -25.25
C ARG A 122 -11.89 -3.12 -23.96
N GLU A 123 -12.95 -3.58 -23.30
CA GLU A 123 -13.30 -3.14 -21.95
C GLU A 123 -12.56 -3.95 -20.87
N VAL A 124 -12.18 -5.20 -21.19
CA VAL A 124 -11.51 -6.14 -20.28
C VAL A 124 -10.33 -6.83 -20.98
N PRO A 125 -9.16 -7.01 -20.30
CA PRO A 125 -8.03 -7.73 -20.86
C PRO A 125 -8.35 -9.18 -21.27
N VAL A 126 -7.70 -9.70 -22.32
CA VAL A 126 -7.99 -11.00 -22.99
C VAL A 126 -8.09 -12.19 -22.03
N ARG A 127 -7.32 -12.22 -20.95
CA ARG A 127 -7.23 -13.36 -20.00
C ARG A 127 -7.81 -13.04 -18.63
N LEU A 128 -8.62 -11.99 -18.53
CA LEU A 128 -9.30 -11.61 -17.30
C LEU A 128 -10.81 -11.75 -17.51
N THR A 129 -11.50 -12.35 -16.54
CA THR A 129 -12.96 -12.39 -16.56
C THR A 129 -13.51 -11.03 -16.15
N THR A 130 -14.71 -10.66 -16.61
CA THR A 130 -15.38 -9.42 -16.18
C THR A 130 -15.54 -9.37 -14.66
N ARG A 131 -15.84 -10.51 -14.01
CA ARG A 131 -15.94 -10.60 -12.55
C ARG A 131 -14.61 -10.27 -11.87
N ALA A 132 -13.49 -10.78 -12.37
CA ALA A 132 -12.16 -10.48 -11.81
C ALA A 132 -11.74 -9.04 -12.09
N PHE A 133 -12.03 -8.51 -13.28
CA PHE A 133 -11.82 -7.11 -13.60
C PHE A 133 -12.58 -6.18 -12.65
N ASN A 134 -13.91 -6.37 -12.51
CA ASN A 134 -14.73 -5.59 -11.60
C ASN A 134 -14.24 -5.71 -10.15
N SER A 135 -13.83 -6.91 -9.72
CA SER A 135 -13.35 -7.12 -8.36
C SER A 135 -12.05 -6.38 -8.06
N ILE A 136 -11.11 -6.33 -9.01
CA ILE A 136 -9.83 -5.62 -8.91
C ILE A 136 -10.05 -4.11 -8.89
N CYS A 137 -10.83 -3.59 -9.84
CA CYS A 137 -11.04 -2.15 -9.91
C CYS A 137 -11.83 -1.62 -8.70
N SER A 138 -12.86 -2.37 -8.25
CA SER A 138 -13.58 -2.01 -7.02
C SER A 138 -12.70 -2.07 -5.76
N ILE A 139 -11.87 -3.11 -5.58
CA ILE A 139 -11.07 -3.24 -4.35
C ILE A 139 -9.98 -2.16 -4.27
N TYR A 140 -9.43 -1.78 -5.43
CA TYR A 140 -8.49 -0.66 -5.51
C TYR A 140 -9.12 0.65 -5.01
N LEU A 141 -10.31 0.99 -5.49
CA LEU A 141 -11.02 2.19 -5.06
C LEU A 141 -11.45 2.13 -3.59
N GLU A 142 -11.83 0.95 -3.09
CA GLU A 142 -12.14 0.76 -1.65
C GLU A 142 -10.91 1.04 -0.78
N PHE A 143 -9.72 0.55 -1.16
CA PHE A 143 -8.47 0.84 -0.46
C PHE A 143 -8.12 2.33 -0.51
N CYS A 144 -8.32 2.98 -1.67
CA CYS A 144 -8.12 4.42 -1.81
C CYS A 144 -9.10 5.23 -0.94
N ASN A 145 -10.37 4.82 -0.89
CA ASN A 145 -11.42 5.47 -0.08
C ASN A 145 -11.19 5.32 1.42
N ASP A 146 -10.65 4.19 1.87
CA ASP A 146 -10.24 3.97 3.26
C ASP A 146 -8.88 4.62 3.60
N LYS A 147 -8.25 5.31 2.62
CA LYS A 147 -6.99 6.05 2.77
C LYS A 147 -5.79 5.17 3.13
N VAL A 148 -5.70 3.99 2.50
CA VAL A 148 -4.48 3.18 2.59
C VAL A 148 -3.31 3.97 1.98
N PRO A 149 -2.18 4.15 2.69
CA PRO A 149 -1.07 4.96 2.20
C PRO A 149 -0.47 4.41 0.89
N PHE A 150 -0.18 5.31 -0.04
CA PHE A 150 0.66 4.98 -1.18
C PHE A 150 2.12 4.91 -0.72
N LYS A 151 2.89 3.99 -1.31
CA LYS A 151 4.34 3.93 -1.12
C LYS A 151 5.07 4.66 -2.25
N PRO A 152 6.23 5.26 -1.98
CA PRO A 152 7.18 5.73 -2.99
C PRO A 152 7.46 4.72 -4.09
N SER A 153 7.56 3.44 -3.72
CA SER A 153 7.82 2.34 -4.64
C SER A 153 6.73 2.12 -5.69
N TYR A 154 5.57 2.76 -5.58
CA TYR A 154 4.50 2.69 -6.58
C TYR A 154 4.70 3.65 -7.76
N LEU A 155 5.46 4.75 -7.59
CA LEU A 155 5.64 5.74 -8.66
C LEU A 155 6.13 5.14 -9.99
N PRO A 156 7.11 4.20 -10.02
CA PRO A 156 7.56 3.59 -11.27
C PRO A 156 6.48 2.83 -12.03
N TYR A 157 5.42 2.38 -11.35
CA TYR A 157 4.26 1.71 -11.94
C TYR A 157 3.23 2.73 -12.40
N LEU A 158 2.92 3.71 -11.55
CA LEU A 158 1.89 4.72 -11.81
C LEU A 158 2.24 5.65 -12.97
N GLN A 159 3.53 5.88 -13.24
CA GLN A 159 3.97 6.65 -14.41
C GLN A 159 3.61 5.99 -15.76
N LEU A 160 3.30 4.69 -15.77
CA LEU A 160 2.98 3.90 -16.97
C LEU A 160 1.48 3.91 -17.30
N VAL A 161 0.67 4.46 -16.40
CA VAL A 161 -0.78 4.34 -16.44
C VAL A 161 -1.42 5.48 -17.23
N ASN A 162 -2.42 5.16 -18.03
CA ASN A 162 -3.23 6.09 -18.81
C ASN A 162 -4.64 6.30 -18.24
N GLN A 163 -5.11 5.50 -17.28
CA GLN A 163 -6.40 5.74 -16.62
C GLN A 163 -6.28 6.68 -15.42
N ASN A 164 -7.05 7.78 -15.44
CA ASN A 164 -7.00 8.78 -14.37
C ASN A 164 -7.42 8.22 -13.01
N GLU A 165 -8.38 7.28 -12.99
CA GLU A 165 -8.88 6.64 -11.76
C GLU A 165 -7.77 6.01 -10.90
N ILE A 166 -6.66 5.59 -11.52
CA ILE A 166 -5.53 4.95 -10.83
C ILE A 166 -4.49 5.98 -10.36
N ILE A 167 -4.40 7.13 -11.02
CA ILE A 167 -3.38 8.15 -10.75
C ILE A 167 -3.94 9.21 -9.77
N GLU A 168 -5.21 9.56 -9.92
CA GLU A 168 -5.90 10.59 -9.16
C GLU A 168 -5.88 10.35 -7.64
N PRO A 169 -6.02 9.12 -7.11
CA PRO A 169 -5.89 8.89 -5.68
C PRO A 169 -4.55 9.31 -5.09
N LEU A 170 -3.44 9.13 -5.82
CA LEU A 170 -2.12 9.56 -5.39
C LEU A 170 -2.04 11.10 -5.30
N PHE A 171 -2.35 11.80 -6.40
CA PHE A 171 -2.13 13.26 -6.51
C PHE A 171 -3.28 14.11 -5.93
N GLY A 172 -4.49 13.57 -5.87
CA GLY A 172 -5.70 14.25 -5.39
C GLY A 172 -5.95 14.04 -3.90
N VAL A 173 -5.50 12.91 -3.34
CA VAL A 173 -5.75 12.54 -1.94
C VAL A 173 -4.47 12.28 -1.16
N CYS A 174 -3.68 11.28 -1.54
CA CYS A 174 -2.56 10.80 -0.72
C CYS A 174 -1.47 11.85 -0.53
N LEU A 175 -0.90 12.38 -1.61
CA LEU A 175 0.14 13.40 -1.51
C LEU A 175 -0.41 14.69 -0.85
N PRO A 176 -1.60 15.21 -1.21
CA PRO A 176 -2.17 16.34 -0.47
C PRO A 176 -2.27 16.11 1.03
N MET A 177 -2.69 14.92 1.48
CA MET A 177 -2.73 14.60 2.91
C MET A 177 -1.34 14.64 3.55
N ILE A 178 -0.34 14.03 2.91
CA ILE A 178 1.05 14.02 3.40
C ILE A 178 1.57 15.45 3.56
N PHE A 179 1.30 16.31 2.58
CA PHE A 179 1.81 17.68 2.56
C PHE A 179 0.88 18.72 3.24
N GLY A 180 -0.21 18.29 3.87
CA GLY A 180 -1.18 19.19 4.52
C GLY A 180 -1.91 20.13 3.54
N LEU A 181 -2.02 19.74 2.28
CA LEU A 181 -2.73 20.48 1.23
C LEU A 181 -4.20 20.10 1.18
N GLN A 182 -5.04 21.02 0.69
CA GLN A 182 -6.45 20.73 0.43
C GLN A 182 -6.60 19.59 -0.61
N LEU A 183 -7.51 18.64 -0.36
CA LEU A 183 -7.78 17.56 -1.31
C LEU A 183 -8.37 18.13 -2.61
N LYS A 184 -8.03 17.52 -3.75
CA LYS A 184 -8.64 17.83 -5.05
C LYS A 184 -9.35 16.59 -5.58
N GLY A 185 -10.53 16.80 -6.15
CA GLY A 185 -11.33 15.76 -6.79
C GLY A 185 -12.56 15.37 -5.98
N ARG A 186 -13.32 14.41 -6.52
CA ARG A 186 -14.48 13.83 -5.86
C ARG A 186 -13.97 12.74 -4.90
N PHE A 187 -13.97 13.04 -3.61
CA PHE A 187 -13.65 12.07 -2.56
C PHE A 187 -14.86 11.96 -1.60
N PRO A 188 -15.37 10.75 -1.29
CA PRO A 188 -14.88 9.45 -1.75
C PRO A 188 -15.06 9.24 -3.26
N PHE A 189 -14.21 8.39 -3.84
CA PHE A 189 -14.32 7.95 -5.23
C PHE A 189 -15.56 7.08 -5.41
N GLU A 190 -16.29 7.34 -6.49
CA GLU A 190 -17.47 6.55 -6.87
C GLU A 190 -17.03 5.17 -7.37
N ILE A 191 -17.62 4.10 -6.83
CA ILE A 191 -17.35 2.72 -7.24
C ILE A 191 -18.51 2.25 -8.11
N THR A 192 -18.31 2.25 -9.42
CA THR A 192 -19.34 1.87 -10.42
C THR A 192 -19.21 0.43 -10.91
N TYR A 193 -18.20 -0.30 -10.41
CA TYR A 193 -17.96 -1.69 -10.78
C TYR A 193 -18.96 -2.62 -10.09
N ASP A 194 -19.66 -3.42 -10.89
CA ASP A 194 -20.60 -4.42 -10.37
C ASP A 194 -19.84 -5.59 -9.71
N TYR A 195 -19.65 -5.46 -8.39
CA TYR A 195 -19.08 -6.51 -7.56
C TYR A 195 -19.63 -6.42 -6.13
N LYS A 196 -20.26 -7.51 -5.66
CA LYS A 196 -20.83 -7.58 -4.32
C LYS A 196 -19.79 -7.98 -3.27
N ARG A 197 -19.57 -7.12 -2.27
CA ARG A 197 -18.73 -7.42 -1.10
C ARG A 197 -19.50 -8.19 -0.03
N PRO A 198 -18.82 -9.04 0.76
CA PRO A 198 -19.41 -9.66 1.93
C PRO A 198 -19.63 -8.61 3.03
N GLU A 199 -20.64 -8.84 3.87
CA GLU A 199 -20.78 -8.07 5.11
C GLU A 199 -19.65 -8.43 6.08
N VAL A 200 -18.96 -7.42 6.61
CA VAL A 200 -17.88 -7.61 7.57
C VAL A 200 -18.28 -7.01 8.91
N ILE A 201 -18.49 -7.88 9.90
CA ILE A 201 -18.70 -7.47 11.29
C ILE A 201 -17.33 -7.13 11.88
N VAL A 202 -17.04 -5.84 12.00
CA VAL A 202 -15.74 -5.34 12.51
C VAL A 202 -15.57 -5.73 13.98
N GLN A 203 -14.61 -6.59 14.28
CA GLN A 203 -14.08 -6.77 15.63
C GLN A 203 -13.03 -5.67 15.93
N ASN A 204 -12.92 -5.25 17.19
CA ASN A 204 -12.05 -4.16 17.66
C ASN A 204 -10.53 -4.49 17.61
N PHE A 205 -10.01 -5.16 16.58
CA PHE A 205 -8.56 -5.28 16.39
C PHE A 205 -7.91 -3.90 16.16
N LYS A 206 -8.67 -2.94 15.60
CA LYS A 206 -8.27 -1.54 15.40
C LYS A 206 -7.80 -0.80 16.67
N ARG A 207 -8.24 -1.21 17.88
CA ARG A 207 -7.98 -0.47 19.13
C ARG A 207 -6.69 -0.87 19.87
N LYS A 208 -5.97 -1.91 19.42
CA LYS A 208 -4.72 -2.34 20.09
C LYS A 208 -3.45 -1.67 19.54
N PHE A 209 -3.53 -0.90 18.46
CA PHE A 209 -2.38 -0.20 17.92
C PHE A 209 -2.39 1.25 18.41
N ASN A 210 -1.53 1.49 19.39
CA ASN A 210 -1.26 2.80 19.95
C ASN A 210 -0.83 3.77 18.85
N VAL A 211 -1.55 4.89 18.80
CA VAL A 211 -1.11 6.19 18.30
C VAL A 211 0.13 6.59 19.12
N MET A 212 1.31 6.20 18.66
CA MET A 212 2.58 6.72 19.19
C MET A 212 3.45 7.18 18.03
N ASN A 213 3.59 8.51 17.97
CA ASN A 213 4.57 9.29 17.22
C ASN A 213 4.23 9.79 15.79
N ASP A 214 2.98 10.21 15.56
CA ASP A 214 2.50 10.79 14.28
C ASP A 214 3.28 12.03 13.81
N ASN A 215 3.92 12.81 14.70
CA ASN A 215 4.55 14.08 14.31
C ASN A 215 5.97 13.93 13.76
N GLN A 216 6.79 13.00 14.26
CA GLN A 216 8.15 12.78 13.71
C GLN A 216 8.13 11.92 12.45
N GLN A 217 7.25 10.91 12.42
CA GLN A 217 7.11 10.03 11.27
C GLN A 217 6.54 10.78 10.06
N SER A 218 5.64 11.74 10.27
CA SER A 218 5.12 12.58 9.19
C SER A 218 6.17 13.54 8.60
N THR A 219 7.14 14.03 9.38
CA THR A 219 8.21 14.90 8.85
C THR A 219 9.19 14.12 7.98
N TYR A 220 9.63 12.94 8.42
CA TYR A 220 10.50 12.07 7.60
C TYR A 220 9.79 11.63 6.31
N GLU A 221 8.52 11.21 6.42
CA GLU A 221 7.71 10.82 5.28
C GLU A 221 7.54 11.98 4.28
N LYS A 222 7.20 13.18 4.76
CA LYS A 222 7.13 14.40 3.92
C LYS A 222 8.43 14.68 3.18
N LYS A 223 9.57 14.63 3.88
CA LYS A 223 10.89 14.88 3.28
C LYS A 223 11.22 13.82 2.22
N SER A 224 11.03 12.54 2.55
CA SER A 224 11.26 11.43 1.63
C SER A 224 10.43 11.55 0.34
N TRP A 225 9.14 11.91 0.47
CA TRP A 225 8.29 12.17 -0.69
C TRP A 225 8.72 13.40 -1.47
N TYR A 226 9.13 14.47 -0.79
CA TYR A 226 9.58 15.70 -1.44
C TYR A 226 10.83 15.46 -2.28
N ASP A 227 11.85 14.81 -1.71
CA ASP A 227 13.10 14.51 -2.40
C ASP A 227 12.84 13.66 -3.66
N LEU A 228 12.00 12.64 -3.53
CA LEU A 228 11.61 11.78 -4.65
C LEU A 228 10.83 12.53 -5.74
N LEU A 229 9.86 13.35 -5.36
CA LEU A 229 9.08 14.12 -6.35
C LEU A 229 9.96 15.16 -7.07
N LYS A 230 10.95 15.74 -6.38
CA LYS A 230 11.95 16.64 -6.98
C LYS A 230 12.84 15.92 -7.99
N GLU A 231 13.18 14.66 -7.76
CA GLU A 231 13.84 13.84 -8.79
C GLU A 231 12.92 13.60 -9.99
N TYR A 232 11.64 13.27 -9.77
CA TYR A 232 10.68 13.09 -10.85
C TYR A 232 10.45 14.37 -11.68
N GLU A 233 10.46 15.55 -11.06
CA GLU A 233 10.41 16.83 -11.79
C GLU A 233 11.56 16.93 -12.80
N LYS A 234 12.80 16.62 -12.37
CA LYS A 234 13.97 16.64 -13.26
C LYS A 234 13.83 15.63 -14.40
N LEU A 235 13.37 14.41 -14.11
CA LEU A 235 13.17 13.36 -15.12
C LEU A 235 12.10 13.73 -16.15
N ILE A 236 11.01 14.38 -15.71
CA ILE A 236 9.95 14.87 -16.59
C ILE A 236 10.47 15.99 -17.49
N LEU A 237 11.23 16.95 -16.95
CA LEU A 237 11.81 18.06 -17.73
C LEU A 237 12.90 17.59 -18.70
N GLY A 238 13.71 16.62 -18.30
CA GLY A 238 14.77 16.04 -19.13
C GLY A 238 14.26 15.11 -20.23
N ASN A 239 12.97 14.75 -20.24
CA ASN A 239 12.39 13.72 -21.12
C ASN A 239 13.15 12.39 -21.08
N GLU A 240 13.75 12.05 -19.95
CA GLU A 240 14.63 10.88 -19.82
C GLU A 240 13.86 9.56 -19.71
N PHE A 241 12.56 9.63 -19.38
CA PHE A 241 11.69 8.47 -19.20
C PHE A 241 10.34 8.65 -19.90
N GLU A 242 9.74 7.52 -20.27
CA GLU A 242 8.40 7.46 -20.85
C GLU A 242 7.33 7.59 -19.76
N PHE A 243 6.90 8.82 -19.50
CA PHE A 243 5.74 9.14 -18.66
C PHE A 243 4.50 9.29 -19.53
N THR A 244 3.36 8.79 -19.06
CA THR A 244 2.09 9.12 -19.70
C THR A 244 1.75 10.60 -19.51
N GLU A 245 1.10 11.21 -20.51
CA GLU A 245 0.64 12.61 -20.42
C GLU A 245 -0.30 12.81 -19.23
N ARG A 246 -1.10 11.79 -18.87
CA ARG A 246 -1.96 11.85 -17.68
C ARG A 246 -1.16 11.94 -16.39
N PHE A 247 -0.08 11.18 -16.27
CA PHE A 247 0.80 11.26 -15.11
C PHE A 247 1.46 12.65 -15.03
N LYS A 248 2.03 13.14 -16.13
CA LYS A 248 2.66 14.47 -16.19
C LYS A 248 1.69 15.57 -15.78
N ASN A 249 0.47 15.56 -16.31
CA ASN A 249 -0.55 16.57 -16.00
C ASN A 249 -0.94 16.54 -14.51
N ASN A 250 -1.19 15.36 -13.94
CA ASN A 250 -1.51 15.23 -12.51
C ASN A 250 -0.33 15.66 -11.63
N PHE A 251 0.89 15.26 -11.99
CA PHE A 251 2.11 15.68 -11.31
C PHE A 251 2.26 17.20 -11.34
N GLU A 252 2.15 17.85 -12.51
CA GLU A 252 2.30 19.29 -12.66
C GLU A 252 1.22 20.06 -11.86
N ILE A 253 -0.04 19.60 -11.91
CA ILE A 253 -1.14 20.19 -11.12
C ILE A 253 -0.85 20.11 -9.62
N PHE A 254 -0.33 18.97 -9.16
CA PHE A 254 0.06 18.80 -7.76
C PHE A 254 1.28 19.68 -7.42
N TRP A 255 2.32 19.64 -8.25
CA TRP A 255 3.60 20.31 -8.04
C TRP A 255 3.50 21.83 -8.02
N LYS A 256 2.64 22.42 -8.85
CA LYS A 256 2.31 23.86 -8.81
C LYS A 256 1.75 24.33 -7.48
N ARG A 257 1.20 23.41 -6.67
CA ARG A 257 0.64 23.68 -5.34
C ARG A 257 1.64 23.43 -4.21
N LYS A 258 2.92 23.24 -4.55
CA LYS A 258 3.98 22.91 -3.59
C LYS A 258 3.76 23.68 -2.28
N PRO A 259 3.73 22.99 -1.13
CA PRO A 259 3.98 23.68 0.12
C PRO A 259 5.37 24.30 -0.05
N PHE A 260 5.52 25.58 0.31
CA PHE A 260 6.84 26.08 0.64
C PHE A 260 7.26 25.30 1.89
N ILE A 261 7.96 24.19 1.69
CA ILE A 261 8.78 23.64 2.75
C ILE A 261 9.86 24.70 2.88
N ASP A 262 9.83 25.47 3.97
CA ASP A 262 10.93 26.38 4.29
C ASP A 262 12.18 25.50 4.35
N ASP A 263 13.08 25.67 3.38
CA ASP A 263 14.37 24.97 3.33
C ASP A 263 15.16 25.17 4.64
N ASP A 264 14.80 26.19 5.43
CA ASP A 264 15.37 26.50 6.74
C ASP A 264 15.01 25.50 7.85
N GLN A 265 13.90 24.74 7.74
CA GLN A 265 13.57 23.70 8.74
C GLN A 265 14.20 22.34 8.45
N ILE A 266 14.86 22.16 7.29
CA ILE A 266 15.50 20.91 6.89
C ILE A 266 17.00 20.88 7.27
N ASN A 267 17.60 22.03 7.54
CA ASN A 267 19.03 22.16 7.85
C ASN A 267 19.36 22.29 9.35
N ASP A 268 18.38 22.35 10.24
CA ASP A 268 18.61 22.66 11.66
C ASP A 268 18.78 21.43 12.59
N GLU A 269 19.33 20.33 12.06
CA GLU A 269 19.93 19.25 12.88
C GLU A 269 21.33 18.90 12.36
N GLY A 270 22.05 19.92 11.90
CA GLY A 270 23.41 19.82 11.39
C GLY A 270 24.44 20.60 12.21
N ASP A 271 24.25 20.90 13.50
CA ASP A 271 25.36 21.37 14.35
C ASP A 271 25.03 21.28 15.86
N THR A 272 24.97 20.07 16.40
CA THR A 272 25.14 19.85 17.86
C THR A 272 26.31 18.90 18.12
N ASP A 273 27.48 19.22 17.58
CA ASP A 273 28.73 18.61 18.06
C ASP A 273 29.92 19.58 18.07
N LYS A 274 29.69 20.81 18.58
CA LYS A 274 30.76 21.79 18.84
C LYS A 274 30.70 22.53 20.18
N THR A 275 29.93 22.06 21.15
CA THR A 275 29.92 22.67 22.50
C THR A 275 30.20 21.70 23.65
N SER A 276 30.75 20.52 23.35
CA SER A 276 31.16 19.53 24.35
C SER A 276 32.66 19.56 24.70
N ASN A 277 33.46 20.44 24.08
CA ASN A 277 34.92 20.49 24.27
C ASN A 277 35.47 21.72 25.03
N GLU A 278 34.61 22.59 25.57
CA GLU A 278 35.04 23.71 26.45
C GLU A 278 34.65 23.56 27.92
N LEU A 279 33.84 22.55 28.29
CA LEU A 279 33.49 22.27 29.69
C LEU A 279 34.35 21.21 30.38
N LEU A 280 35.31 20.61 29.67
CA LEU A 280 36.27 19.64 30.22
C LEU A 280 37.69 20.20 30.46
N LYS A 281 37.92 21.49 30.18
CA LYS A 281 39.20 22.18 30.48
C LYS A 281 39.17 23.08 31.71
N SER A 282 38.04 23.20 32.42
CA SER A 282 37.92 24.03 33.63
C SER A 282 37.80 23.25 34.95
N SER A 283 37.77 21.91 34.95
CA SER A 283 37.72 21.09 36.18
C SER A 283 39.03 20.39 36.58
N VAL A 284 40.12 20.55 35.82
CA VAL A 284 41.44 19.95 36.14
C VAL A 284 42.46 20.97 36.70
N ALA A 285 42.08 22.24 36.87
CA ALA A 285 42.96 23.29 37.43
C ALA A 285 42.61 23.70 38.88
N ARG A 286 41.87 22.88 39.63
CA ARG A 286 41.65 23.05 41.09
C ARG A 286 41.73 21.72 41.82
N GLN A 287 42.88 21.07 41.73
CA GLN A 287 43.42 20.14 42.74
C GLN A 287 44.84 19.76 42.32
N MET A 288 45.78 20.69 42.54
CA MET A 288 47.19 20.47 42.89
C MET A 288 47.81 21.83 43.21
#